data_AF-A0A817STC4-F1
#
_entry.id   AF-A0A817STC4-F1
#
_cell.length_a   1.000
_cell.length_b   1.000
_cell.length_c   1.000
_cell.angle_alpha   90.00
_cell.angle_beta   90.00
_cell.angle_gamma   90.00
#
_symmetry.space_group_name_H-M   'P 1'
#
loop_
_entity.id
_entity.type
_entity.pdbx_description
1 polymer ?
#
loop_
_entity_poly.entity_id
_entity_poly.type
_entity_poly.pdbx_seq_one_letter_code
_entity_poly.pdbx_strand_id
1 'polypeptide(L)'
;MVLSTMTVIMCTMTGHLYDDCGTLYDDHGTLYYECGHLSTIQSNTLSPKWADEEWIVRNVSHNAKLTVFVYDKNDNSLKDDFIGQFEIGDLSNYKSLPEGHRILDSNGGDRGRFHLTIESVESPESSKKLPRYTFDGPCRYTRHSSPIAGYLTMLNKNNVYSTWKINLRRISVYFRPHDRQPWNRQYRIAQTIFDESPRSVAKQNAIKLAHKMLYGRTIKNNEMGRLNNVNDLWTLIFSDEKTKRMRSCVGYFTDFASKHALHANCCESVRYAGQFHPRPRFGWDRCDDEWELVFDNWSGTYAPSLDLLKNLKDLLEFNFPGLNVVAYDFKNPLVRESMDQLKIAQEKFKTNSSSNYN
;
A
#
# COMPACT_ATOMS: atom_id res chain seq x y z
N MET A 1 5.26 23.81 -25.39
CA MET A 1 4.96 22.40 -25.75
C MET A 1 5.30 21.56 -24.53
N VAL A 2 4.34 21.36 -23.65
CA VAL A 2 4.54 20.68 -22.36
C VAL A 2 4.27 19.20 -22.56
N LEU A 3 5.29 18.37 -22.32
CA LEU A 3 5.17 16.93 -22.25
C LEU A 3 4.35 16.59 -20.99
N SER A 4 3.07 16.23 -21.11
CA SER A 4 2.19 15.90 -19.97
C SER A 4 2.02 14.39 -19.81
N THR A 5 2.00 13.93 -18.55
CA THR A 5 1.93 12.51 -18.18
C THR A 5 0.60 12.20 -17.54
N MET A 6 -0.24 11.46 -18.27
CA MET A 6 -1.62 11.19 -17.88
C MET A 6 -1.71 10.01 -16.90
N THR A 7 -2.61 10.15 -15.92
CA THR A 7 -2.73 9.23 -14.79
C THR A 7 -4.20 8.93 -14.52
N VAL A 8 -4.66 7.72 -14.83
CA VAL A 8 -6.07 7.35 -14.58
C VAL A 8 -6.23 6.87 -13.16
N ILE A 9 -6.69 7.74 -12.27
CA ILE A 9 -6.70 7.41 -10.85
C ILE A 9 -8.01 7.81 -10.22
N MET A 10 -8.97 6.91 -10.29
CA MET A 10 -9.56 6.20 -9.16
C MET A 10 -10.78 5.51 -9.77
N CYS A 11 -10.72 4.19 -9.88
CA CYS A 11 -11.89 3.41 -10.27
C CYS A 11 -12.56 3.03 -8.95
N THR A 12 -13.58 3.80 -8.56
CA THR A 12 -14.36 3.52 -7.36
C THR A 12 -15.58 2.73 -7.77
N MET A 13 -15.66 1.47 -7.34
CA MET A 13 -16.92 0.74 -7.42
C MET A 13 -17.79 1.20 -6.24
N THR A 14 -18.70 2.12 -6.50
CA THR A 14 -19.68 2.63 -5.55
C THR A 14 -21.01 1.92 -5.76
N GLY A 15 -21.39 1.00 -4.87
CA GLY A 15 -22.82 0.76 -4.68
C GLY A 15 -23.43 2.03 -4.10
N HIS A 16 -24.64 2.41 -4.52
CA HIS A 16 -25.36 3.50 -3.85
C HIS A 16 -25.27 3.31 -2.30
N LEU A 17 -24.68 4.22 -1.50
CA LEU A 17 -24.03 5.52 -1.81
C LEU A 17 -22.99 6.03 -0.77
N TYR A 18 -21.73 6.26 -1.18
CA TYR A 18 -20.67 7.13 -0.58
C TYR A 18 -20.27 6.88 0.91
N ASP A 19 -19.02 6.90 1.36
CA ASP A 19 -17.87 7.75 1.00
C ASP A 19 -16.56 7.14 1.57
N ASP A 20 -15.44 7.69 1.12
CA ASP A 20 -14.12 7.05 1.14
C ASP A 20 -13.39 7.19 2.48
N CYS A 21 -12.57 6.18 2.78
CA CYS A 21 -11.53 6.15 3.82
C CYS A 21 -11.88 6.27 5.32
N GLY A 22 -13.11 6.58 5.71
CA GLY A 22 -13.58 6.59 7.11
C GLY A 22 -14.91 5.86 7.24
N THR A 23 -15.24 5.33 8.41
CA THR A 23 -16.64 4.90 8.65
C THR A 23 -17.50 6.16 8.57
N LEU A 24 -18.25 6.32 7.47
CA LEU A 24 -19.21 7.40 7.30
C LEU A 24 -20.61 6.81 7.36
N TYR A 25 -21.42 7.42 8.22
CA TYR A 25 -22.84 7.17 8.38
C TYR A 25 -23.60 8.31 7.68
N ASP A 26 -24.78 8.04 7.13
CA ASP A 26 -25.73 9.12 6.83
C ASP A 26 -26.28 9.71 8.14
N ASP A 27 -27.06 10.79 8.04
CA ASP A 27 -27.77 11.42 9.18
C ASP A 27 -28.74 10.46 9.91
N HIS A 28 -28.86 9.21 9.44
CA HIS A 28 -29.74 8.14 9.93
C HIS A 28 -29.02 6.85 10.39
N GLY A 29 -27.68 6.76 10.29
CA GLY A 29 -26.89 5.65 10.85
C GLY A 29 -26.66 4.41 9.97
N THR A 30 -26.70 4.50 8.63
CA THR A 30 -26.51 3.34 7.71
C THR A 30 -25.05 3.17 7.21
N LEU A 31 -24.61 1.92 6.89
CA LEU A 31 -23.22 1.48 6.63
C LEU A 31 -22.87 1.24 5.12
N TYR A 32 -21.68 1.69 4.65
CA TYR A 32 -21.22 1.61 3.23
C TYR A 32 -19.93 0.79 2.98
N TYR A 33 -19.70 0.36 1.73
CA TYR A 33 -18.49 -0.36 1.27
C TYR A 33 -17.90 0.30 0.01
N GLU A 34 -16.67 0.80 0.11
CA GLU A 34 -15.92 1.36 -1.01
C GLU A 34 -14.67 0.52 -1.32
N CYS A 35 -14.43 0.30 -2.61
CA CYS A 35 -13.20 -0.29 -3.11
C CYS A 35 -12.66 0.59 -4.24
N GLY A 36 -11.55 1.28 -3.96
CA GLY A 36 -10.85 2.14 -4.91
C GLY A 36 -9.58 1.49 -5.45
N HIS A 37 -9.39 1.55 -6.76
CA HIS A 37 -8.15 1.13 -7.41
C HIS A 37 -7.53 2.26 -8.22
N LEU A 38 -6.19 2.29 -8.22
CA LEU A 38 -5.40 3.29 -8.92
C LEU A 38 -4.63 2.61 -10.05
N SER A 39 -4.66 3.19 -11.25
CA SER A 39 -3.84 2.71 -12.36
C SER A 39 -2.35 2.99 -12.15
N THR A 40 -1.53 2.41 -13.02
CA THR A 40 -0.18 2.88 -13.34
C THR A 40 -0.23 4.19 -14.12
N ILE A 41 0.85 4.94 -14.04
CA ILE A 41 1.01 6.24 -14.69
C ILE A 41 1.47 6.02 -16.13
N GLN A 42 0.85 6.72 -17.09
CA GLN A 42 1.22 6.66 -18.51
C GLN A 42 1.87 7.98 -18.93
N SER A 43 3.17 7.91 -19.17
CA SER A 43 3.97 9.12 -19.39
C SER A 43 3.85 9.69 -20.79
N ASN A 44 3.85 11.03 -20.86
CA ASN A 44 3.97 11.80 -22.11
C ASN A 44 2.96 11.41 -23.20
N THR A 45 1.68 11.25 -22.82
CA THR A 45 0.64 10.81 -23.76
C THR A 45 -0.71 11.44 -23.46
N LEU A 46 -1.43 11.81 -24.53
CA LEU A 46 -2.84 12.22 -24.52
C LEU A 46 -3.78 11.07 -24.90
N SER A 47 -3.22 9.90 -25.19
CA SER A 47 -3.97 8.69 -25.53
C SER A 47 -3.37 7.50 -24.78
N PRO A 48 -3.38 7.55 -23.44
CA PRO A 48 -2.83 6.49 -22.62
C PRO A 48 -3.56 5.17 -22.85
N LYS A 49 -2.80 4.07 -22.80
CA LYS A 49 -3.31 2.71 -22.91
C LYS A 49 -2.76 1.87 -21.78
N TRP A 50 -3.64 1.16 -21.08
CA TRP A 50 -3.26 0.23 -20.02
C TRP A 50 -3.50 -1.20 -20.52
N ALA A 51 -2.48 -1.81 -21.13
CA ALA A 51 -2.59 -3.15 -21.68
C ALA A 51 -2.70 -4.23 -20.58
N ASP A 52 -2.02 -4.02 -19.44
CA ASP A 52 -1.93 -4.99 -18.35
C ASP A 52 -2.58 -4.47 -17.06
N GLU A 53 -3.78 -3.89 -17.16
CA GLU A 53 -4.55 -3.43 -16.01
C GLU A 53 -5.90 -4.09 -15.87
N GLU A 54 -5.86 -5.25 -15.25
CA GLU A 54 -7.06 -5.96 -14.80
C GLU A 54 -7.30 -5.74 -13.29
N TRP A 55 -8.56 -5.49 -12.94
CA TRP A 55 -9.05 -5.52 -11.57
C TRP A 55 -10.15 -6.58 -11.45
N ILE A 56 -10.00 -7.48 -10.49
CA ILE A 56 -10.99 -8.52 -10.21
C ILE A 56 -11.60 -8.20 -8.85
N VAL A 57 -12.91 -8.02 -8.83
CA VAL A 57 -13.68 -7.74 -7.61
C VAL A 57 -14.78 -8.79 -7.48
N ARG A 58 -14.86 -9.43 -6.31
CA ARG A 58 -15.84 -10.49 -6.01
C ARG A 58 -17.06 -9.91 -5.32
N ASN A 59 -18.21 -10.55 -5.56
CA ASN A 59 -19.48 -10.25 -4.90
C ASN A 59 -19.89 -8.77 -5.04
N VAL A 60 -19.83 -8.29 -6.27
CA VAL A 60 -20.33 -6.98 -6.68
C VAL A 60 -21.86 -7.04 -6.71
N SER A 61 -22.52 -6.03 -6.15
CA SER A 61 -23.99 -5.94 -6.19
C SER A 61 -24.49 -5.64 -7.61
N HIS A 62 -25.70 -6.11 -7.95
CA HIS A 62 -26.35 -5.74 -9.23
C HIS A 62 -26.67 -4.24 -9.32
N ASN A 63 -26.81 -3.55 -8.18
CA ASN A 63 -27.00 -2.10 -8.10
C ASN A 63 -25.67 -1.34 -7.89
N ALA A 64 -24.53 -2.00 -8.10
CA ALA A 64 -23.23 -1.34 -7.99
C ALA A 64 -23.01 -0.43 -9.18
N LYS A 65 -22.42 0.73 -8.92
CA LYS A 65 -21.96 1.68 -9.91
C LYS A 65 -20.44 1.68 -9.94
N LEU A 66 -19.89 2.13 -11.05
CA LEU A 66 -18.48 2.38 -11.20
C LEU A 66 -18.26 3.85 -11.55
N THR A 67 -17.62 4.57 -10.66
CA THR A 67 -17.15 5.93 -10.91
C THR A 67 -15.68 5.87 -11.29
N VAL A 68 -15.32 6.53 -12.39
CA VAL A 68 -13.94 6.62 -12.86
C VAL A 68 -13.50 8.07 -12.79
N PHE A 69 -12.42 8.33 -12.05
CA PHE A 69 -11.76 9.63 -11.99
C PHE A 69 -10.46 9.61 -12.78
N VAL A 70 -10.19 10.70 -13.50
CA VAL A 70 -9.04 10.87 -14.38
C VAL A 70 -8.24 12.08 -13.94
N TYR A 71 -6.93 11.91 -13.79
CA TYR A 71 -6.02 12.95 -13.34
C TYR A 71 -4.81 13.10 -14.28
N ASP A 72 -4.23 14.28 -14.35
CA ASP A 72 -2.92 14.51 -14.95
C ASP A 72 -1.86 14.54 -13.86
N LYS A 73 -0.79 13.76 -14.03
CA LYS A 73 0.32 13.76 -13.07
C LYS A 73 1.42 14.68 -13.55
N ASN A 74 1.68 15.70 -12.76
CA ASN A 74 2.79 16.61 -12.95
C ASN A 74 3.87 16.35 -11.89
N ASP A 75 5.06 15.92 -12.33
CA ASP A 75 6.21 15.65 -11.45
C ASP A 75 6.65 16.88 -10.63
N ASN A 76 6.33 18.10 -11.09
CA ASN A 76 6.65 19.35 -10.41
C ASN A 76 5.55 19.80 -9.43
N SER A 77 4.41 19.10 -9.38
CA SER A 77 3.30 19.41 -8.48
C SER A 77 3.12 18.31 -7.44
N LEU A 78 2.83 18.73 -6.21
CA LEU A 78 2.38 17.79 -5.19
C LEU A 78 0.97 17.30 -5.50
N LYS A 79 0.09 18.12 -6.09
CA LYS A 79 -1.31 17.73 -6.38
C LYS A 79 -1.42 17.28 -7.84
N ASP A 80 -2.20 16.23 -8.06
CA ASP A 80 -2.53 15.74 -9.38
C ASP A 80 -3.70 16.57 -9.91
N ASP A 81 -3.62 16.99 -11.17
CA ASP A 81 -4.60 17.89 -11.74
C ASP A 81 -5.82 17.09 -12.18
N PHE A 82 -6.99 17.40 -11.64
CA PHE A 82 -8.22 16.70 -12.02
C PHE A 82 -8.58 17.01 -13.47
N ILE A 83 -8.66 15.96 -14.31
CA ILE A 83 -9.10 16.08 -15.69
C ILE A 83 -10.62 15.97 -15.74
N GLY A 84 -11.19 14.95 -15.10
CA GLY A 84 -12.63 14.74 -15.11
C GLY A 84 -13.03 13.35 -14.64
N GLN A 85 -14.33 13.07 -14.70
CA GLN A 85 -14.91 11.81 -14.26
C GLN A 85 -16.06 11.34 -15.16
N PHE A 86 -16.46 10.09 -14.99
CA PHE A 86 -17.73 9.54 -15.49
C PHE A 86 -18.20 8.40 -14.60
N GLU A 87 -19.47 8.00 -14.75
CA GLU A 87 -20.09 6.92 -13.99
C GLU A 87 -20.73 5.88 -14.93
N ILE A 88 -20.68 4.60 -14.54
CA ILE A 88 -21.36 3.49 -15.17
C ILE A 88 -22.31 2.87 -14.14
N GLY A 89 -23.60 2.79 -14.46
CA GLY A 89 -24.62 2.25 -13.57
C GLY A 89 -24.86 0.75 -13.70
N ASP A 90 -24.84 0.21 -14.93
CA ASP A 90 -24.97 -1.22 -15.18
C ASP A 90 -23.62 -1.81 -15.59
N LEU A 91 -23.09 -2.67 -14.72
CA LEU A 91 -21.75 -3.25 -14.86
C LEU A 91 -21.78 -4.61 -15.56
N SER A 92 -22.97 -5.18 -15.78
CA SER A 92 -23.15 -6.57 -16.20
C SER A 92 -22.65 -6.79 -17.63
N ASN A 93 -21.48 -7.42 -17.77
CA ASN A 93 -20.81 -7.65 -19.06
C ASN A 93 -20.69 -6.35 -19.90
N TYR A 94 -20.38 -5.26 -19.21
CA TYR A 94 -20.34 -3.94 -19.80
C TYR A 94 -19.22 -3.78 -20.83
N LYS A 95 -19.51 -3.13 -21.95
CA LYS A 95 -18.51 -2.73 -22.94
C LYS A 95 -18.78 -1.30 -23.38
N SER A 96 -17.76 -0.44 -23.34
CA SER A 96 -17.89 0.92 -23.85
C SER A 96 -18.25 0.92 -25.34
N LEU A 97 -19.14 1.83 -25.74
CA LEU A 97 -19.43 2.11 -27.15
C LEU A 97 -18.15 2.52 -27.91
N PRO A 98 -18.10 2.39 -29.25
CA PRO A 98 -16.92 2.75 -30.05
C PRO A 98 -16.38 4.17 -29.78
N GLU A 99 -17.27 5.11 -29.51
CA GLU A 99 -16.96 6.50 -29.17
C GLU A 99 -16.38 6.68 -27.76
N GLY A 100 -16.58 5.73 -26.84
CA GLY A 100 -16.11 5.79 -25.45
C GLY A 100 -16.94 6.72 -24.55
N HIS A 101 -16.67 6.68 -23.24
CA HIS A 101 -17.28 7.57 -22.26
C HIS A 101 -16.70 8.97 -22.34
N ARG A 102 -17.57 9.98 -22.29
CA ARG A 102 -17.14 11.38 -22.14
C ARG A 102 -16.56 11.58 -20.74
N ILE A 103 -15.33 12.09 -20.67
CA ILE A 103 -14.70 12.50 -19.41
C ILE A 103 -15.15 13.94 -19.15
N LEU A 104 -15.85 14.18 -18.05
CA LEU A 104 -16.41 15.50 -17.73
C LEU A 104 -15.65 16.16 -16.58
N ASP A 105 -15.22 17.40 -16.77
CA ASP A 105 -14.63 18.20 -15.68
C ASP A 105 -15.70 18.72 -14.70
N SER A 106 -15.27 19.43 -13.66
CA SER A 106 -16.17 20.00 -12.64
C SER A 106 -17.20 20.99 -13.18
N ASN A 107 -16.99 21.55 -14.38
CA ASN A 107 -17.90 22.48 -15.05
C ASN A 107 -18.76 21.78 -16.12
N GLY A 108 -18.68 20.45 -16.24
CA GLY A 108 -19.37 19.68 -17.28
C GLY A 108 -18.71 19.77 -18.66
N GLY A 109 -17.50 20.33 -18.75
CA GLY A 109 -16.73 20.42 -19.98
C GLY A 109 -16.23 19.04 -20.42
N ASP A 110 -16.29 18.76 -21.72
CA ASP A 110 -15.78 17.52 -22.31
C ASP A 110 -14.25 17.54 -22.42
N ARG A 111 -13.58 16.58 -21.78
CA ARG A 111 -12.13 16.46 -21.70
C ARG A 111 -11.55 15.25 -22.41
N GLY A 112 -12.36 14.51 -23.17
CA GLY A 112 -11.90 13.39 -23.97
C GLY A 112 -12.78 12.15 -23.86
N ARG A 113 -12.22 11.01 -24.24
CA ARG A 113 -12.93 9.72 -24.25
C ARG A 113 -12.19 8.68 -23.43
N PHE A 114 -12.95 7.82 -22.76
CA PHE A 114 -12.44 6.69 -22.00
C PHE A 114 -13.10 5.39 -22.46
N HIS A 115 -12.30 4.37 -22.71
CA HIS A 115 -12.78 3.05 -23.15
C HIS A 115 -12.43 2.01 -22.09
N LEU A 116 -13.40 1.19 -21.73
CA LEU A 116 -13.22 0.06 -20.81
C LEU A 116 -14.21 -1.06 -21.11
N THR A 117 -13.87 -2.24 -20.62
CA THR A 117 -14.72 -3.43 -20.65
C THR A 117 -14.79 -4.01 -19.24
N ILE A 118 -15.95 -4.51 -18.85
CA ILE A 118 -16.20 -5.22 -17.61
C ILE A 118 -16.78 -6.58 -18.00
N GLU A 119 -16.11 -7.65 -17.59
CA GLU A 119 -16.65 -8.99 -17.71
C GLU A 119 -17.28 -9.37 -16.37
N SER A 120 -18.53 -9.84 -16.41
CA SER A 120 -19.30 -10.21 -15.23
C SER A 120 -19.65 -11.69 -15.27
N VAL A 121 -19.25 -12.41 -14.23
CA VAL A 121 -19.53 -13.84 -14.06
C VAL A 121 -20.26 -14.02 -12.73
N GLU A 122 -21.28 -14.86 -12.71
CA GLU A 122 -21.96 -15.20 -11.47
C GLU A 122 -20.97 -15.79 -10.45
N SER A 123 -20.99 -15.26 -9.22
CA SER A 123 -20.13 -15.77 -8.15
C SER A 123 -20.44 -17.25 -7.86
N PRO A 124 -19.44 -18.15 -7.85
CA PRO A 124 -19.65 -19.52 -7.38
C PRO A 124 -19.96 -19.54 -5.88
N GLU A 125 -20.57 -20.61 -5.38
CA GLU A 125 -20.96 -20.76 -3.96
C GLU A 125 -19.81 -20.51 -2.96
N SER A 126 -18.59 -20.91 -3.32
CA SER A 126 -17.40 -20.65 -2.50
C SER A 126 -17.09 -19.14 -2.39
N SER A 127 -17.34 -18.38 -3.45
CA SER A 127 -17.14 -16.93 -3.48
C SER A 127 -18.28 -16.18 -2.83
N LYS A 128 -19.53 -16.66 -2.88
CA LYS A 128 -20.69 -16.01 -2.21
C LYS A 128 -20.51 -15.84 -0.71
N LYS A 129 -19.65 -16.66 -0.07
CA LYS A 129 -19.29 -16.55 1.35
C LYS A 129 -18.30 -15.42 1.67
N LEU A 130 -17.63 -14.87 0.67
CA LEU A 130 -16.69 -13.76 0.85
C LEU A 130 -17.46 -12.45 1.11
N PRO A 131 -16.84 -11.46 1.80
CA PRO A 131 -17.42 -10.13 1.92
C PRO A 131 -17.72 -9.51 0.54
N ARG A 132 -18.72 -8.61 0.49
CA ARG A 132 -19.01 -7.84 -0.73
C ARG A 132 -17.80 -6.99 -1.12
N TYR A 133 -17.64 -6.77 -2.43
CA TYR A 133 -16.56 -5.96 -3.00
C TYR A 133 -15.15 -6.43 -2.58
N THR A 134 -14.95 -7.74 -2.49
CA THR A 134 -13.65 -8.30 -2.12
C THR A 134 -12.71 -8.25 -3.32
N PHE A 135 -11.66 -7.44 -3.23
CA PHE A 135 -10.60 -7.41 -4.25
C PHE A 135 -9.88 -8.76 -4.33
N ASP A 136 -9.77 -9.28 -5.54
CA ASP A 136 -9.18 -10.58 -5.85
C ASP A 136 -8.32 -10.56 -7.12
N GLY A 137 -7.94 -9.36 -7.58
CA GLY A 137 -7.11 -9.16 -8.77
C GLY A 137 -5.61 -9.34 -8.50
N PRO A 138 -4.75 -9.07 -9.51
CA PRO A 138 -3.31 -9.21 -9.37
C PRO A 138 -2.73 -8.36 -8.23
N CYS A 139 -1.81 -8.93 -7.45
CA CYS A 139 -1.02 -8.20 -6.47
C CYS A 139 -0.07 -7.24 -7.18
N ARG A 140 -0.31 -5.94 -7.02
CA ARG A 140 0.51 -4.88 -7.63
C ARG A 140 1.30 -4.15 -6.58
N TYR A 141 2.50 -3.68 -6.94
CA TYR A 141 3.29 -2.84 -6.08
C TYR A 141 3.65 -1.51 -6.76
N THR A 142 3.89 -0.51 -5.92
CA THR A 142 4.62 0.70 -6.27
C THR A 142 5.75 0.89 -5.27
N ARG A 143 6.98 1.05 -5.76
CA ARG A 143 8.15 1.39 -4.95
C ARG A 143 8.52 2.84 -5.24
N HIS A 144 8.65 3.63 -4.19
CA HIS A 144 8.99 5.04 -4.23
C HIS A 144 10.39 5.22 -3.66
N SER A 145 11.31 5.69 -4.50
CA SER A 145 12.68 6.00 -4.09
C SER A 145 12.80 7.49 -3.84
N SER A 146 13.02 7.88 -2.59
CA SER A 146 13.13 9.29 -2.20
C SER A 146 14.54 9.62 -1.70
N PRO A 147 15.31 10.45 -2.43
CA PRO A 147 16.61 10.94 -1.96
C PRO A 147 16.46 12.00 -0.86
N ILE A 148 15.31 12.69 -0.80
CA ILE A 148 15.02 13.76 0.19
C ILE A 148 14.42 13.17 1.47
N ALA A 149 13.88 11.95 1.43
CA ALA A 149 13.36 11.28 2.61
C ALA A 149 14.39 11.16 3.74
N GLY A 150 15.67 10.91 3.43
CA GLY A 150 16.73 10.91 4.44
C GLY A 150 16.81 12.25 5.18
N TYR A 151 16.65 13.36 4.45
CA TYR A 151 16.60 14.71 5.01
C TYR A 151 15.34 14.96 5.85
N LEU A 152 14.17 14.50 5.39
CA LEU A 152 12.88 14.68 6.06
C LEU A 152 12.70 13.81 7.30
N THR A 153 13.31 12.62 7.31
CA THR A 153 13.21 11.64 8.41
C THR A 153 14.34 11.78 9.43
N MET A 154 15.19 12.81 9.32
CA MET A 154 16.40 13.00 10.15
C MET A 154 17.34 11.78 10.11
N LEU A 155 17.37 11.10 8.98
CA LEU A 155 18.22 9.93 8.76
C LEU A 155 19.50 10.23 8.02
N ASN A 156 20.38 9.23 8.06
CA ASN A 156 21.63 9.17 7.33
C ASN A 156 21.46 9.76 5.92
N LYS A 157 21.98 10.99 5.75
CA LYS A 157 21.68 11.91 4.64
C LYS A 157 22.12 11.37 3.28
N ASN A 158 22.89 10.28 3.27
CA ASN A 158 23.54 9.72 2.10
C ASN A 158 22.78 8.52 1.51
N ASN A 159 21.69 8.06 2.14
CA ASN A 159 20.95 6.87 1.70
C ASN A 159 19.60 7.22 1.07
N VAL A 160 19.32 6.61 -0.08
CA VAL A 160 18.00 6.66 -0.73
C VAL A 160 17.03 5.82 0.09
N TYR A 161 15.95 6.44 0.57
CA TYR A 161 14.90 5.72 1.28
C TYR A 161 13.91 5.15 0.27
N SER A 162 13.66 3.84 0.35
CA SER A 162 12.65 3.17 -0.47
C SER A 162 11.41 2.91 0.35
N THR A 163 10.24 3.27 -0.19
CA THR A 163 8.94 2.98 0.42
C THR A 163 8.09 2.20 -0.56
N TRP A 164 7.44 1.14 -0.10
CA TRP A 164 6.58 0.30 -0.94
C TRP A 164 5.11 0.47 -0.57
N LYS A 165 4.25 0.39 -1.58
CA LYS A 165 2.81 0.12 -1.43
C LYS A 165 2.50 -1.14 -2.20
N ILE A 166 1.98 -2.16 -1.53
CA ILE A 166 1.60 -3.44 -2.13
C ILE A 166 0.09 -3.63 -1.95
N ASN A 167 -0.61 -3.87 -3.05
CA ASN A 167 -2.04 -4.17 -3.05
C ASN A 167 -2.21 -5.68 -2.84
N LEU A 168 -2.74 -6.06 -1.68
CA LEU A 168 -3.02 -7.46 -1.34
C LEU A 168 -4.47 -7.81 -1.66
N ARG A 169 -4.70 -9.07 -2.04
CA ARG A 169 -6.01 -9.67 -2.24
C ARG A 169 -6.68 -9.99 -0.91
N ARG A 170 -8.00 -9.89 -0.91
CA ARG A 170 -8.88 -10.41 0.15
C ARG A 170 -8.63 -9.88 1.56
N ILE A 171 -8.11 -8.66 1.69
CA ILE A 171 -7.88 -8.03 3.01
C ILE A 171 -9.16 -8.05 3.86
N SER A 172 -10.34 -7.85 3.26
CA SER A 172 -11.66 -7.91 3.93
C SER A 172 -12.01 -9.26 4.57
N VAL A 173 -11.42 -10.36 4.08
CA VAL A 173 -11.65 -11.72 4.60
C VAL A 173 -10.91 -11.93 5.93
N TYR A 174 -9.68 -11.41 6.02
CA TYR A 174 -8.82 -11.57 7.19
C TYR A 174 -8.97 -10.42 8.18
N PHE A 175 -9.23 -9.22 7.69
CA PHE A 175 -9.47 -8.02 8.48
C PHE A 175 -10.82 -7.46 8.07
N ARG A 176 -11.85 -7.64 8.90
CA ARG A 176 -13.19 -7.16 8.58
C ARG A 176 -13.17 -5.65 8.38
N PRO A 177 -13.98 -5.09 7.46
CA PRO A 177 -13.93 -3.66 7.16
C PRO A 177 -14.12 -2.73 8.36
N HIS A 178 -14.93 -3.14 9.35
CA HIS A 178 -15.20 -2.35 10.56
C HIS A 178 -14.20 -2.58 11.69
N ASP A 179 -13.37 -3.64 11.60
CA ASP A 179 -12.38 -3.97 12.61
C ASP A 179 -11.12 -3.14 12.34
N ARG A 180 -11.13 -1.88 12.81
CA ARG A 180 -9.99 -0.96 12.72
C ARG A 180 -9.43 -0.68 14.11
N GLN A 181 -8.11 -0.63 14.17
CA GLN A 181 -7.33 -0.30 15.35
C GLN A 181 -7.14 1.21 15.39
N PRO A 182 -7.73 1.92 16.37
CA PRO A 182 -7.50 3.34 16.54
C PRO A 182 -6.05 3.60 16.97
N TRP A 183 -5.62 4.85 16.88
CA TRP A 183 -4.35 5.24 17.47
C TRP A 183 -4.36 5.03 19.01
N ASN A 184 -3.19 4.73 19.55
CA ASN A 184 -2.99 4.38 20.95
C ASN A 184 -3.09 5.62 21.85
N ARG A 185 -4.25 5.79 22.47
CA ARG A 185 -4.55 6.88 23.42
C ARG A 185 -3.71 6.87 24.68
N GLN A 186 -2.99 5.79 24.98
CA GLN A 186 -2.09 5.70 26.14
C GLN A 186 -0.64 6.02 25.77
N TYR A 187 -0.34 6.17 24.47
CA TYR A 187 1.01 6.48 24.01
C TYR A 187 1.21 7.98 23.83
N ARG A 188 2.05 8.57 24.70
CA ARG A 188 2.28 10.03 24.74
C ARG A 188 2.68 10.62 23.39
N ILE A 189 3.50 9.93 22.60
CA ILE A 189 3.91 10.44 21.29
C ILE A 189 2.72 10.49 20.32
N ALA A 190 1.84 9.48 20.33
CA ALA A 190 0.62 9.48 19.51
C ALA A 190 -0.36 10.57 19.94
N GLN A 191 -0.56 10.79 21.25
CA GLN A 191 -1.37 11.91 21.77
C GLN A 191 -0.88 13.24 21.18
N THR A 192 0.44 13.49 21.18
CA THR A 192 0.98 14.74 20.62
C THR A 192 0.73 14.95 19.11
N ILE A 193 0.25 13.92 18.40
CA ILE A 193 -0.11 13.98 16.98
C ILE A 193 -1.63 14.03 16.82
N PHE A 194 -2.39 13.24 17.57
CA PHE A 194 -3.81 13.02 17.34
C PHE A 194 -4.74 13.76 18.30
N ASP A 195 -4.23 14.41 19.35
CA ASP A 195 -5.07 15.27 20.20
C ASP A 195 -5.63 16.47 19.40
N GLU A 196 -6.68 17.11 19.89
CA GLU A 196 -7.38 18.21 19.20
C GLU A 196 -6.65 19.57 19.29
N SER A 197 -5.43 19.60 19.80
CA SER A 197 -4.70 20.85 19.99
C SER A 197 -4.23 21.46 18.66
N PRO A 198 -4.12 22.81 18.53
CA PRO A 198 -3.56 23.44 17.33
C PRO A 198 -2.15 22.94 16.96
N ARG A 199 -1.35 22.55 17.97
CA ARG A 199 -0.01 21.98 17.75
C ARG A 199 -0.08 20.59 17.13
N SER A 200 -1.05 19.77 17.53
CA SER A 200 -1.30 18.45 16.95
C SER A 200 -1.72 18.57 15.49
N VAL A 201 -2.63 19.50 15.16
CA VAL A 201 -3.03 19.77 13.77
C VAL A 201 -1.82 20.16 12.90
N ALA A 202 -0.94 21.04 13.41
CA ALA A 202 0.28 21.41 12.71
C ALA A 202 1.20 20.19 12.45
N LYS A 203 1.34 19.29 13.43
CA LYS A 203 2.09 18.03 13.28
C LYS A 203 1.44 17.07 12.28
N GLN A 204 0.12 16.91 12.30
CA GLN A 204 -0.59 16.10 11.32
C GLN A 204 -0.36 16.62 9.90
N ASN A 205 -0.44 17.94 9.70
CA ASN A 205 -0.18 18.55 8.41
C ASN A 205 1.26 18.32 7.94
N ALA A 206 2.24 18.43 8.85
CA ALA A 206 3.64 18.11 8.55
C ALA A 206 3.83 16.63 8.16
N ILE A 207 3.20 15.71 8.89
CA ILE A 207 3.26 14.27 8.60
C ILE A 207 2.56 13.96 7.27
N LYS A 208 1.39 14.54 6.99
CA LYS A 208 0.68 14.39 5.72
C LYS A 208 1.52 14.92 4.54
N LEU A 209 2.21 16.05 4.72
CA LEU A 209 3.14 16.57 3.72
C LEU A 209 4.32 15.61 3.50
N ALA A 210 4.92 15.09 4.58
CA ALA A 210 6.00 14.12 4.49
C ALA A 210 5.55 12.80 3.83
N HIS A 211 4.36 12.28 4.18
CA HIS A 211 3.74 11.13 3.52
C HIS A 211 3.63 11.38 2.02
N LYS A 212 3.11 12.55 1.65
CA LYS A 212 2.92 12.95 0.25
C LYS A 212 4.25 13.05 -0.51
N MET A 213 5.33 13.47 0.14
CA MET A 213 6.67 13.47 -0.46
C MET A 213 7.28 12.06 -0.56
N LEU A 214 6.98 11.17 0.40
CA LEU A 214 7.46 9.78 0.39
C LEU A 214 6.75 8.91 -0.65
N TYR A 215 5.43 9.03 -0.74
CA TYR A 215 4.59 8.30 -1.69
C TYR A 215 4.30 9.10 -2.96
N GLY A 216 4.95 10.25 -3.12
CA GLY A 216 4.82 11.12 -4.28
C GLY A 216 5.20 10.36 -5.53
N ARG A 217 4.22 10.12 -6.41
CA ARG A 217 4.46 9.34 -7.61
C ARG A 217 5.24 10.17 -8.65
N THR A 218 6.57 10.18 -8.63
CA THR A 218 7.34 10.77 -9.75
C THR A 218 7.70 9.73 -10.80
N ILE A 219 7.63 10.08 -12.09
CA ILE A 219 7.93 9.16 -13.20
C ILE A 219 9.37 8.64 -13.14
N LYS A 220 10.29 9.47 -12.65
CA LYS A 220 11.72 9.17 -12.62
C LYS A 220 12.16 8.24 -11.48
N ASN A 221 11.42 8.21 -10.36
CA ASN A 221 11.88 7.53 -9.15
C ASN A 221 10.92 6.47 -8.61
N ASN A 222 9.92 6.07 -9.41
CA ASN A 222 9.05 4.97 -9.05
C ASN A 222 9.29 3.75 -9.90
N GLU A 223 9.17 2.61 -9.25
CA GLU A 223 8.98 1.33 -9.93
C GLU A 223 7.56 0.86 -9.66
N MET A 224 6.90 0.32 -10.69
CA MET A 224 5.59 -0.28 -10.58
C MET A 224 5.63 -1.66 -11.22
N GLY A 225 4.91 -2.62 -10.64
CA GLY A 225 4.90 -3.97 -11.17
C GLY A 225 3.85 -4.86 -10.53
N ARG A 226 3.86 -6.14 -10.93
CA ARG A 226 3.04 -7.21 -10.36
C ARG A 226 3.94 -8.16 -9.58
N LEU A 227 3.40 -8.72 -8.50
CA LEU A 227 3.99 -9.82 -7.76
C LEU A 227 3.18 -11.07 -8.08
N ASN A 228 3.75 -11.99 -8.84
CA ASN A 228 3.10 -13.24 -9.24
C ASN A 228 3.40 -14.37 -8.26
N ASN A 229 4.52 -14.28 -7.56
CA ASN A 229 4.98 -15.31 -6.63
C ASN A 229 5.82 -14.70 -5.49
N VAL A 230 6.24 -15.55 -4.55
CA VAL A 230 7.05 -15.16 -3.40
C VAL A 230 8.45 -14.67 -3.78
N ASN A 231 9.06 -15.20 -4.84
CA ASN A 231 10.38 -14.74 -5.31
C ASN A 231 10.33 -13.32 -5.84
N ASP A 232 9.22 -12.90 -6.46
CA ASP A 232 9.01 -11.51 -6.87
C ASP A 232 9.00 -10.59 -5.66
N LEU A 233 8.36 -11.01 -4.55
CA LEU A 233 8.34 -10.26 -3.28
C LEU A 233 9.75 -10.16 -2.67
N TRP A 234 10.48 -11.28 -2.63
CA TRP A 234 11.88 -11.31 -2.17
C TRP A 234 12.77 -10.39 -3.01
N THR A 235 12.58 -10.42 -4.33
CA THR A 235 13.31 -9.56 -5.27
C THR A 235 13.01 -8.08 -5.01
N LEU A 236 11.74 -7.74 -4.85
CA LEU A 236 11.29 -6.37 -4.64
C LEU A 236 11.83 -5.74 -3.35
N ILE A 237 11.71 -6.45 -2.23
CA ILE A 237 11.98 -5.86 -0.91
C ILE A 237 13.47 -6.01 -0.57
N PHE A 238 14.08 -7.13 -0.98
CA PHE A 238 15.35 -7.53 -0.43
C PHE A 238 16.43 -7.75 -1.46
N SER A 239 16.21 -7.74 -2.78
CA SER A 239 17.36 -7.91 -3.69
C SER A 239 18.16 -6.64 -3.90
N ASP A 240 19.49 -6.79 -3.96
CA ASP A 240 20.40 -5.75 -4.39
C ASP A 240 20.32 -5.65 -5.91
N GLU A 241 20.11 -4.45 -6.43
CA GLU A 241 19.87 -4.30 -7.86
C GLU A 241 21.10 -4.66 -8.70
N LYS A 242 22.31 -4.46 -8.14
CA LYS A 242 23.57 -4.70 -8.83
C LYS A 242 23.99 -6.16 -8.72
N THR A 243 23.86 -6.75 -7.52
CA THR A 243 24.34 -8.12 -7.28
C THR A 243 23.26 -9.19 -7.42
N LYS A 244 21.98 -8.80 -7.48
CA LYS A 244 20.81 -9.70 -7.48
C LYS A 244 20.78 -10.70 -6.31
N ARG A 245 21.60 -10.48 -5.29
CA ARG A 245 21.59 -11.22 -4.02
C ARG A 245 20.64 -10.53 -3.06
N MET A 246 20.10 -11.28 -2.11
CA MET A 246 19.40 -10.70 -0.97
C MET A 246 20.34 -9.69 -0.27
N ARG A 247 20.01 -8.40 -0.36
CA ARG A 247 20.52 -7.34 0.51
C ARG A 247 20.40 -7.86 1.92
N SER A 248 21.56 -7.98 2.53
CA SER A 248 21.68 -8.00 3.97
C SER A 248 20.84 -6.84 4.50
N CYS A 249 19.77 -7.12 5.26
CA CYS A 249 18.79 -6.14 5.78
C CYS A 249 19.40 -5.28 6.90
N VAL A 250 20.69 -5.04 6.76
CA VAL A 250 21.69 -4.99 7.80
C VAL A 250 22.06 -3.55 8.17
N GLY A 251 21.33 -2.59 7.60
CA GLY A 251 21.54 -1.16 7.85
C GLY A 251 20.29 -0.29 7.85
N TYR A 252 19.06 -0.85 7.76
CA TYR A 252 17.90 -0.02 7.38
C TYR A 252 16.60 -0.27 8.15
N PHE A 253 16.66 -0.67 9.42
CA PHE A 253 15.55 -0.43 10.33
C PHE A 253 15.97 0.67 11.29
N THR A 254 15.62 1.89 10.91
CA THR A 254 15.76 3.04 11.79
C THR A 254 14.36 3.39 12.26
N ASP A 255 14.22 3.42 13.58
CA ASP A 255 12.95 3.69 14.23
C ASP A 255 12.80 5.21 14.36
N PHE A 256 11.75 5.77 13.76
CA PHE A 256 11.34 7.15 14.01
C PHE A 256 10.10 7.15 14.85
N ALA A 257 10.01 8.17 15.70
CA ALA A 257 8.76 8.55 16.30
C ALA A 257 7.69 8.66 15.19
N SER A 258 6.66 7.83 15.29
CA SER A 258 5.45 7.90 14.47
C SER A 258 5.62 7.54 12.99
N LYS A 259 6.57 6.66 12.65
CA LYS A 259 6.68 6.08 11.29
C LYS A 259 5.37 5.46 10.80
N HIS A 260 4.61 4.81 11.68
CA HIS A 260 3.32 4.24 11.31
C HIS A 260 2.29 5.32 10.99
N ALA A 261 2.26 6.43 11.75
CA ALA A 261 1.42 7.58 11.41
C ALA A 261 1.82 8.16 10.05
N LEU A 262 3.13 8.24 9.77
CA LEU A 262 3.66 8.68 8.48
C LEU A 262 3.19 7.77 7.34
N HIS A 263 3.37 6.45 7.44
CA HIS A 263 2.91 5.52 6.41
C HIS A 263 1.37 5.47 6.28
N ALA A 264 0.64 5.72 7.36
CA ALA A 264 -0.82 5.77 7.37
C ALA A 264 -1.40 7.15 7.02
N ASN A 265 -0.58 8.12 6.58
CA ASN A 265 -1.02 9.48 6.25
C ASN A 265 -1.77 10.19 7.41
N CYS A 266 -1.35 9.94 8.65
CA CYS A 266 -2.05 10.35 9.87
C CYS A 266 -3.53 9.91 9.92
N CYS A 267 -3.86 8.73 9.40
CA CYS A 267 -5.19 8.16 9.61
C CYS A 267 -5.40 7.86 11.11
N GLU A 268 -6.58 8.16 11.64
CA GLU A 268 -6.91 7.90 13.05
C GLU A 268 -7.01 6.42 13.38
N SER A 269 -7.20 5.56 12.37
CA SER A 269 -7.26 4.11 12.54
C SER A 269 -6.74 3.33 11.33
N VAL A 270 -6.17 2.16 11.59
CA VAL A 270 -5.62 1.25 10.57
C VAL A 270 -6.15 -0.17 10.80
N ARG A 271 -6.08 -1.05 9.81
CA ARG A 271 -6.43 -2.47 10.03
C ARG A 271 -5.34 -3.19 10.84
N TYR A 272 -4.09 -2.85 10.58
CA TYR A 272 -2.92 -3.40 11.26
C TYR A 272 -1.72 -2.45 11.09
N ALA A 273 -0.84 -2.39 12.10
CA ALA A 273 0.48 -1.78 11.99
C ALA A 273 1.49 -2.53 12.86
N GLY A 274 2.68 -2.75 12.33
CA GLY A 274 3.74 -3.45 13.02
C GLY A 274 5.07 -3.29 12.30
N GLN A 275 6.02 -4.14 12.62
CA GLN A 275 7.33 -4.19 11.97
C GLN A 275 7.54 -5.57 11.38
N PHE A 276 8.50 -5.66 10.46
CA PHE A 276 8.90 -6.93 9.91
C PHE A 276 10.38 -6.91 9.55
N HIS A 277 10.99 -8.10 9.58
CA HIS A 277 12.35 -8.32 9.10
C HIS A 277 12.48 -9.73 8.54
N PRO A 278 13.28 -9.92 7.49
CA PRO A 278 13.59 -11.26 7.02
C PRO A 278 14.74 -11.86 7.82
N ARG A 279 14.75 -13.18 7.91
CA ARG A 279 15.89 -13.93 8.42
C ARG A 279 15.98 -15.33 7.79
N PRO A 280 17.15 -15.97 7.82
CA PRO A 280 17.26 -17.38 7.50
C PRO A 280 16.48 -18.22 8.52
N ARG A 281 15.64 -19.13 8.03
CA ARG A 281 14.79 -20.00 8.86
C ARG A 281 15.59 -20.86 9.83
N PHE A 282 16.76 -21.32 9.40
CA PHE A 282 17.63 -22.23 10.16
C PHE A 282 18.82 -21.52 10.82
N GLY A 283 18.75 -20.19 10.96
CA GLY A 283 19.77 -19.38 11.60
C GLY A 283 20.83 -18.82 10.64
N TRP A 284 21.55 -17.81 11.12
CA TRP A 284 22.49 -17.02 10.31
C TRP A 284 23.72 -17.78 9.81
N ASP A 285 24.00 -18.97 10.35
CA ASP A 285 25.06 -19.84 9.85
C ASP A 285 24.62 -20.66 8.62
N ARG A 286 23.33 -20.62 8.26
CA ARG A 286 22.71 -21.35 7.14
C ARG A 286 21.87 -20.44 6.24
N CYS A 287 22.48 -19.33 5.80
CA CYS A 287 21.80 -18.27 5.05
C CYS A 287 21.27 -18.67 3.65
N ASP A 288 21.78 -19.75 3.06
CA ASP A 288 21.48 -20.14 1.69
C ASP A 288 20.30 -21.13 1.56
N ASP A 289 19.74 -21.60 2.68
CA ASP A 289 18.73 -22.67 2.67
C ASP A 289 17.30 -22.14 2.44
N GLU A 290 16.73 -21.47 3.44
CA GLU A 290 15.36 -20.98 3.42
C GLU A 290 15.24 -19.68 4.21
N TRP A 291 14.36 -18.78 3.74
CA TRP A 291 14.09 -17.51 4.38
C TRP A 291 12.66 -17.46 4.91
N GLU A 292 12.50 -16.71 6.00
CA GLU A 292 11.19 -16.38 6.57
C GLU A 292 11.07 -14.88 6.86
N LEU A 293 9.83 -14.38 6.83
CA LEU A 293 9.49 -13.05 7.29
C LEU A 293 8.93 -13.11 8.70
N VAL A 294 9.64 -12.47 9.62
CA VAL A 294 9.16 -12.26 10.97
C VAL A 294 8.38 -10.95 10.99
N PHE A 295 7.13 -11.00 11.43
CA PHE A 295 6.27 -9.86 11.69
C PHE A 295 5.99 -9.74 13.19
N ASP A 296 5.83 -8.51 13.65
CA ASP A 296 5.35 -8.21 14.99
C ASP A 296 4.16 -7.24 14.95
N ASN A 297 3.51 -7.04 16.09
CA ASN A 297 2.49 -6.01 16.32
C ASN A 297 3.09 -4.76 16.98
N TRP A 298 4.40 -4.51 16.82
CA TRP A 298 5.10 -3.43 17.52
C TRP A 298 4.87 -2.08 16.85
N SER A 299 3.70 -1.50 17.12
CA SER A 299 3.38 -0.12 16.75
C SER A 299 3.05 0.69 18.00
N GLY A 300 3.91 1.63 18.39
CA GLY A 300 3.57 2.58 19.45
C GLY A 300 2.32 3.40 19.10
N THR A 301 2.14 3.72 17.81
CA THR A 301 1.03 4.55 17.32
C THR A 301 -0.30 3.81 17.28
N TYR A 302 -0.38 2.55 16.84
CA TYR A 302 -1.66 1.86 16.65
C TYR A 302 -1.81 0.56 17.47
N ALA A 303 -0.71 -0.01 17.96
CA ALA A 303 -0.64 -1.14 18.89
C ALA A 303 -1.73 -2.24 18.70
N PRO A 304 -1.77 -2.93 17.54
CA PRO A 304 -2.80 -3.93 17.27
C PRO A 304 -2.77 -5.09 18.26
N SER A 305 -3.94 -5.68 18.52
CA SER A 305 -4.07 -6.84 19.40
C SER A 305 -3.37 -8.08 18.84
N LEU A 306 -3.06 -9.03 19.73
CA LEU A 306 -2.40 -10.28 19.39
C LEU A 306 -3.23 -11.18 18.47
N ASP A 307 -4.55 -11.10 18.59
CA ASP A 307 -5.48 -11.88 17.78
C ASP A 307 -5.34 -11.59 16.28
N LEU A 308 -4.85 -10.39 15.93
CA LEU A 308 -4.63 -9.97 14.54
C LEU A 308 -3.36 -10.55 13.91
N LEU A 309 -2.41 -11.07 14.71
CA LEU A 309 -1.17 -11.65 14.18
C LEU A 309 -1.46 -12.87 13.30
N LYS A 310 -2.43 -13.71 13.71
CA LYS A 310 -2.87 -14.85 12.91
C LYS A 310 -3.49 -14.40 11.59
N ASN A 311 -4.34 -13.38 11.62
CA ASN A 311 -4.98 -12.84 10.42
C ASN A 311 -3.97 -12.25 9.44
N LEU A 312 -2.94 -11.56 9.96
CA LEU A 312 -1.83 -11.05 9.15
C LEU A 312 -1.07 -12.20 8.48
N LYS A 313 -0.72 -13.23 9.26
CA LYS A 313 -0.02 -14.41 8.77
C LYS A 313 -0.80 -15.07 7.62
N ASP A 314 -2.07 -15.42 7.87
CA ASP A 314 -2.90 -16.12 6.89
C ASP A 314 -3.12 -15.26 5.63
N LEU A 315 -3.25 -13.94 5.76
CA LEU A 315 -3.36 -13.01 4.62
C LEU A 315 -2.10 -13.03 3.75
N LEU A 316 -0.93 -12.97 4.37
CA LEU A 316 0.35 -12.94 3.65
C LEU A 316 0.64 -14.28 2.97
N GLU A 317 0.42 -15.40 3.66
CA GLU A 317 0.57 -16.75 3.09
C GLU A 317 -0.42 -17.01 1.95
N PHE A 318 -1.64 -16.48 2.04
CA PHE A 318 -2.62 -16.53 0.94
C PHE A 318 -2.16 -15.75 -0.29
N ASN A 319 -1.61 -14.55 -0.10
CA ASN A 319 -1.17 -13.69 -1.20
C ASN A 319 0.15 -14.16 -1.82
N PHE A 320 1.00 -14.82 -1.05
CA PHE A 320 2.31 -15.32 -1.47
C PHE A 320 2.49 -16.79 -1.04
N PRO A 321 1.89 -17.75 -1.76
CA PRO A 321 2.08 -19.16 -1.48
C PRO A 321 3.57 -19.54 -1.44
N GLY A 322 3.99 -20.24 -0.39
CA GLY A 322 5.40 -20.57 -0.14
C GLY A 322 6.18 -19.52 0.66
N LEU A 323 5.57 -18.38 1.00
CA LEU A 323 6.15 -17.43 1.95
C LEU A 323 6.07 -17.99 3.37
N ASN A 324 7.21 -18.25 4.00
CA ASN A 324 7.26 -18.58 5.41
C ASN A 324 7.04 -17.32 6.25
N VAL A 325 5.89 -17.22 6.92
CA VAL A 325 5.56 -16.09 7.79
C VAL A 325 5.53 -16.53 9.25
N VAL A 326 6.29 -15.82 10.07
CA VAL A 326 6.31 -15.96 11.51
C VAL A 326 5.78 -14.68 12.11
N ALA A 327 4.75 -14.77 12.96
CA ALA A 327 4.16 -13.61 13.61
C ALA A 327 4.29 -13.76 15.13
N TYR A 328 4.91 -12.79 15.78
CA TYR A 328 5.13 -12.80 17.23
C TYR A 328 4.50 -11.57 17.89
N ASP A 329 4.10 -11.74 19.16
CA ASP A 329 3.89 -10.59 20.05
C ASP A 329 5.21 -9.82 20.17
N PHE A 330 5.17 -8.49 20.11
CA PHE A 330 6.33 -7.65 20.38
C PHE A 330 6.96 -7.89 21.77
N LYS A 331 6.18 -8.41 22.73
CA LYS A 331 6.66 -8.82 24.07
C LYS A 331 7.32 -10.20 24.07
N ASN A 332 7.20 -10.97 23.00
CA ASN A 332 7.80 -12.29 22.93
C ASN A 332 9.33 -12.16 22.88
N PRO A 333 10.07 -12.84 23.79
CA PRO A 333 11.54 -12.77 23.81
C PRO A 333 12.18 -13.20 22.48
N LEU A 334 11.51 -14.05 21.68
CA LEU A 334 11.99 -14.50 20.38
C LEU A 334 12.09 -13.36 19.35
N VAL A 335 11.28 -12.30 19.46
CA VAL A 335 11.40 -11.11 18.59
C VAL A 335 12.72 -10.40 18.89
N ARG A 336 13.01 -10.19 20.17
CA ARG A 336 14.23 -9.53 20.62
C ARG A 336 15.47 -10.36 20.27
N GLU A 337 15.42 -11.66 20.54
CA GLU A 337 16.49 -12.58 20.14
C GLU A 337 16.73 -12.53 18.64
N SER A 338 15.66 -12.57 17.83
CA SER A 338 15.79 -12.45 16.38
C SER A 338 16.44 -11.15 15.94
N MET A 339 16.11 -10.04 16.57
CA MET A 339 16.67 -8.73 16.27
C MET A 339 18.13 -8.62 16.70
N ASP A 340 18.50 -9.22 17.82
CA ASP A 340 19.88 -9.24 18.32
C ASP A 340 20.76 -10.15 17.46
N GLN A 341 20.26 -11.32 17.05
CA GLN A 341 20.93 -12.17 16.06
C GLN A 341 21.14 -11.44 14.73
N LEU A 342 20.14 -10.69 14.25
CA LEU A 342 20.27 -9.84 13.08
C LEU A 342 21.40 -8.83 13.27
N LYS A 343 21.46 -8.09 14.39
CA LYS A 343 22.56 -7.14 14.68
C LYS A 343 23.94 -7.79 14.69
N ILE A 344 24.07 -8.98 15.28
CA ILE A 344 25.36 -9.70 15.29
C ILE A 344 25.78 -10.06 13.84
N ALA A 345 24.83 -10.54 13.03
CA ALA A 345 25.08 -10.80 11.61
C ALA A 345 25.44 -9.51 10.85
N GLN A 346 24.86 -8.37 11.23
CA GLN A 346 25.19 -7.05 10.67
C GLN A 346 26.66 -6.70 10.86
N GLU A 347 27.17 -6.87 12.08
CA GLU A 347 28.54 -6.53 12.46
C GLU A 347 29.55 -7.46 11.78
N LYS A 348 29.26 -8.77 11.73
CA LYS A 348 30.06 -9.76 10.98
C LYS A 348 30.14 -9.44 9.48
N PHE A 349 29.03 -9.02 8.88
CA PHE A 349 29.03 -8.67 7.46
C PHE A 349 29.89 -7.42 7.18
N LYS A 350 29.78 -6.37 8.02
CA LYS A 350 30.56 -5.14 7.87
C LYS A 350 32.06 -5.41 7.99
N THR A 351 32.46 -6.19 8.99
CA THR A 351 33.87 -6.56 9.21
C THR A 351 34.45 -7.35 8.04
N ASN A 352 33.73 -8.36 7.53
CA ASN A 352 34.15 -9.15 6.36
C ASN A 352 34.16 -8.35 5.05
N SER A 353 33.27 -7.36 4.90
CA SER A 353 33.26 -6.50 3.72
C SER A 353 34.45 -5.54 3.72
N SER A 354 34.83 -5.01 4.88
CA SER A 354 36.01 -4.15 5.03
C SER A 354 37.34 -4.88 4.85
N SER A 355 37.41 -6.19 5.15
CA SER A 355 38.62 -6.98 4.93
C SER A 355 38.85 -7.39 3.47
N ASN A 356 37.82 -7.35 2.62
CA ASN A 356 37.95 -7.66 1.17
C ASN A 356 38.36 -6.44 0.33
N TYR A 357 38.59 -5.28 0.95
CA TYR A 357 39.03 -4.04 0.31
C TYR A 357 40.42 -3.56 0.78
N ASN A 358 41.17 -4.41 1.49
CA ASN A 358 42.57 -4.16 1.87
C ASN A 358 43.52 -5.11 1.15
#